data_AF-A0A812KA46-F1
#
_entry.id   AF-A0A812KA46-F1
#
_cell.length_a   1.000
_cell.length_b   1.000
_cell.length_c   1.000
_cell.angle_alpha   90.00
_cell.angle_beta   90.00
_cell.angle_gamma   90.00
#
_symmetry.space_group_name_H-M   'P 1'
#
loop_
_entity.id
_entity.type
_entity.pdbx_description
1 polymer ?
#
loop_
_entity_poly.entity_id
_entity_poly.type
_entity_poly.pdbx_seq_one_letter_code
_entity_poly.pdbx_strand_id
1 'polypeptide(L)'
;MQAVLRTDLSACIDESHTCLQVPSRRNQTVKADKRQREAIQSLAGAEVLQLLLQQVFERASLNGVVVESFFLQQQIQWEMDKYPSPQVSPTSTVRNLHKLLSRMSLKQMVQFVRRSPFCDPIFLDHVQGQMCSLRPGFTTSDLGGSRQATSVWL
;
A
#
# COMPACT_ATOMS: atom_id res chain seq x y z
N MET A 1 11.79 -51.23 48.38
CA MET A 1 13.12 -50.74 48.79
C MET A 1 13.51 -49.56 47.90
N GLN A 2 14.12 -48.55 48.52
CA GLN A 2 14.90 -47.39 48.02
C GLN A 2 15.57 -47.55 46.63
N ALA A 3 16.04 -46.56 45.87
CA ALA A 3 16.09 -45.08 45.83
C ALA A 3 16.60 -44.70 44.40
N VAL A 4 16.08 -43.67 43.74
CA VAL A 4 16.64 -42.31 43.50
C VAL A 4 18.11 -42.22 43.01
N LEU A 5 18.29 -41.36 41.98
CA LEU A 5 19.48 -40.60 41.50
C LEU A 5 20.05 -41.07 40.14
N ARG A 6 20.38 -40.24 39.14
CA ARG A 6 20.20 -38.81 38.79
C ARG A 6 20.97 -38.61 37.45
N THR A 7 20.47 -37.79 36.51
CA THR A 7 21.19 -36.91 35.52
C THR A 7 22.32 -37.50 34.63
N ASP A 8 22.52 -37.17 33.36
CA ASP A 8 22.28 -35.96 32.56
C ASP A 8 22.59 -36.21 31.06
N LEU A 9 22.30 -35.20 30.22
CA LEU A 9 22.72 -34.96 28.82
C LEU A 9 21.84 -35.57 27.69
N SER A 10 21.00 -34.75 27.02
CA SER A 10 21.33 -33.87 25.87
C SER A 10 21.38 -34.68 24.56
N ALA A 11 20.66 -34.43 23.47
CA ALA A 11 19.74 -33.40 23.03
C ALA A 11 19.00 -33.92 21.76
N CYS A 12 18.14 -33.07 21.19
CA CYS A 12 17.74 -33.05 19.77
C CYS A 12 16.76 -34.16 19.32
N ILE A 13 15.60 -33.92 18.71
CA ILE A 13 14.98 -32.76 18.05
C ILE A 13 13.46 -32.93 18.22
N ASP A 14 12.80 -31.83 18.58
CA ASP A 14 11.35 -31.70 18.75
C ASP A 14 10.71 -31.53 17.36
N GLU A 15 10.05 -32.59 16.84
CA GLU A 15 9.14 -32.51 15.70
C GLU A 15 7.80 -31.90 16.13
N SER A 16 7.83 -30.63 16.52
CA SER A 16 6.63 -29.83 16.66
C SER A 16 6.27 -29.25 15.29
N HIS A 17 5.44 -29.99 14.55
CA HIS A 17 4.66 -29.48 13.42
C HIS A 17 3.72 -28.37 13.89
N THR A 18 4.25 -27.16 14.08
CA THR A 18 3.44 -25.95 14.13
C THR A 18 3.22 -25.53 12.69
N CYS A 19 2.09 -25.96 12.13
CA CYS A 19 1.46 -25.23 11.04
C CYS A 19 1.29 -23.77 11.51
N LEU A 20 2.26 -22.92 11.17
CA LEU A 20 2.12 -21.48 11.21
C LEU A 20 0.97 -21.14 10.26
N GLN A 21 -0.24 -21.11 10.82
CA GLN A 21 -1.35 -20.37 10.26
C GLN A 21 -0.85 -18.94 10.12
N VAL A 22 -0.35 -18.60 8.94
CA VAL A 22 -0.21 -17.23 8.50
C VAL A 22 -1.59 -16.61 8.72
N PRO A 23 -1.76 -15.62 9.61
CA PRO A 23 -3.06 -15.01 9.82
C PRO A 23 -3.48 -14.45 8.47
N SER A 24 -4.50 -15.08 7.88
CA SER A 24 -5.20 -14.58 6.71
C SER A 24 -5.51 -13.12 7.01
N ARG A 25 -4.85 -12.19 6.30
CA ARG A 25 -5.01 -10.74 6.46
C ARG A 25 -6.43 -10.35 6.02
N ARG A 26 -7.42 -10.68 6.85
CA ARG A 26 -8.80 -10.23 6.71
C ARG A 26 -8.78 -8.71 6.79
N ASN A 27 -8.91 -8.05 5.64
CA ASN A 27 -9.41 -6.68 5.42
C ASN A 27 -9.20 -5.71 6.58
N GLN A 28 -7.96 -5.59 7.08
CA GLN A 28 -7.65 -4.68 8.17
C GLN A 28 -7.70 -3.26 7.60
N THR A 29 -8.85 -2.61 7.79
CA THR A 29 -9.06 -1.23 7.36
C THR A 29 -8.12 -0.34 8.17
N VAL A 30 -7.08 0.17 7.52
CA VAL A 30 -6.15 1.12 8.14
C VAL A 30 -6.91 2.41 8.41
N LYS A 31 -7.14 2.73 9.68
CA LYS A 31 -7.74 4.00 10.11
C LYS A 31 -6.63 4.99 10.42
N ALA A 32 -6.61 6.10 9.69
CA ALA A 32 -5.72 7.21 10.02
C ALA A 32 -6.16 7.90 11.31
N ASP A 33 -5.23 8.25 12.17
CA ASP A 33 -5.49 9.00 13.40
C ASP A 33 -5.74 10.49 13.14
N LYS A 34 -6.09 11.25 14.19
CA LYS A 34 -6.39 12.69 14.06
C LYS A 34 -5.19 13.48 13.53
N ARG A 35 -3.97 13.22 14.05
CA ARG A 35 -2.75 13.94 13.67
C ARG A 35 -2.35 13.65 12.22
N GLN A 36 -2.54 12.41 11.76
CA GLN A 36 -2.29 12.03 10.37
C GLN A 36 -3.24 12.73 9.40
N ARG A 37 -4.52 12.87 9.79
CA ARG A 37 -5.52 13.61 8.99
C ARG A 37 -5.22 15.11 8.94
N GLU A 38 -4.78 15.69 10.05
CA GLU A 38 -4.34 17.09 10.09
C GLU A 38 -3.07 17.29 9.26
N ALA A 39 -2.12 16.35 9.35
CA ALA A 39 -0.87 16.41 8.60
C ALA A 39 -1.09 16.43 7.08
N ILE A 40 -1.97 15.58 6.54
CA ILE A 40 -2.24 15.59 5.09
C ILE A 40 -2.95 16.87 4.63
N GLN A 41 -3.72 17.51 5.52
CA GLN A 41 -4.37 18.80 5.25
C GLN A 41 -3.39 19.98 5.28
N SER A 42 -2.31 19.87 6.04
CA SER A 42 -1.31 20.94 6.16
C SER A 42 -0.21 20.88 5.10
N LEU A 43 -0.04 19.75 4.40
CA LEU A 43 0.97 19.60 3.35
C LEU A 43 0.63 20.45 2.12
N ALA A 44 1.67 20.96 1.45
CA ALA A 44 1.49 21.64 0.17
C ALA A 44 1.01 20.64 -0.91
N GLY A 45 0.28 21.14 -1.92
CA GLY A 45 -0.27 20.29 -3.00
C GLY A 45 0.79 19.43 -3.69
N ALA A 46 1.96 20.00 -4.02
CA ALA A 46 3.09 19.27 -4.58
C ALA A 46 3.56 18.10 -3.70
N GLU A 47 3.59 18.27 -2.37
CA GLU A 47 4.02 17.22 -1.44
C GLU A 47 3.00 16.09 -1.35
N VAL A 48 1.71 16.43 -1.38
CA VAL A 48 0.63 15.44 -1.40
C VAL A 48 0.65 14.62 -2.70
N LEU A 49 0.84 15.29 -3.84
CA LEU A 49 0.96 14.62 -5.13
C LEU A 49 2.25 13.81 -5.26
N GLN A 50 3.36 14.26 -4.63
CA GLN A 50 4.60 13.47 -4.55
C GLN A 50 4.38 12.16 -3.76
N LEU A 51 3.64 12.21 -2.65
CA LEU A 51 3.25 11.01 -1.90
C LEU A 51 2.36 10.09 -2.75
N LEU A 52 1.42 10.66 -3.51
CA LEU A 52 0.56 9.91 -4.42
C LEU A 52 1.37 9.23 -5.53
N LEU A 53 2.30 9.95 -6.16
CA LEU A 53 3.19 9.46 -7.21
C LEU A 53 4.04 8.29 -6.72
N GLN A 54 4.65 8.41 -5.54
CA GLN A 54 5.43 7.32 -4.93
C GLN A 54 4.57 6.08 -4.75
N GLN A 55 3.35 6.23 -4.24
CA GLN A 55 2.44 5.12 -4.03
C GLN A 55 1.92 4.48 -5.31
N VAL A 56 1.70 5.28 -6.37
CA VAL A 56 1.37 4.80 -7.71
C VAL A 56 2.52 3.96 -8.26
N PHE A 57 3.74 4.49 -8.22
CA PHE A 57 4.94 3.79 -8.68
C PHE A 57 5.19 2.48 -7.92
N GLU A 58 5.12 2.49 -6.58
CA GLU A 58 5.32 1.29 -5.76
C GLU A 58 4.28 0.21 -6.09
N ARG A 59 3.01 0.58 -6.24
CA ARG A 59 1.94 -0.37 -6.59
C ARG A 59 2.07 -0.89 -8.01
N ALA A 60 2.43 -0.03 -8.96
CA ALA A 60 2.70 -0.44 -10.33
C ALA A 60 3.88 -1.42 -10.39
N SER A 61 4.93 -1.18 -9.61
CA SER A 61 6.08 -2.07 -9.47
C SER A 61 5.67 -3.43 -8.92
N LEU A 62 4.87 -3.46 -7.85
CA LEU A 62 4.38 -4.71 -7.26
C LEU A 62 3.48 -5.52 -8.21
N ASN A 63 2.74 -4.85 -9.09
CA ASN A 63 1.84 -5.49 -10.05
C ASN A 63 2.51 -5.78 -11.40
N GLY A 64 3.78 -5.41 -11.60
CA GLY A 64 4.49 -5.57 -12.87
C GLY A 64 3.99 -4.67 -14.00
N VAL A 65 3.38 -3.52 -13.68
CA VAL A 65 2.74 -2.60 -14.65
C VAL A 65 3.37 -1.20 -14.67
N VAL A 66 4.67 -1.11 -14.37
CA VAL A 66 5.39 0.18 -14.27
C VAL A 66 5.35 0.92 -15.60
N VAL A 67 5.58 0.23 -16.71
CA VAL A 67 5.60 0.84 -18.06
C VAL A 67 4.22 1.36 -18.43
N GLU A 68 3.18 0.59 -18.17
CA GLU A 68 1.79 0.92 -18.46
C GLU A 68 1.31 2.09 -17.60
N SER A 69 1.83 2.21 -16.37
CA SER A 69 1.53 3.34 -15.48
C SER A 69 2.31 4.62 -15.81
N PHE A 70 3.24 4.60 -16.77
CA PHE A 70 4.14 5.73 -17.05
C PHE A 70 3.39 7.03 -17.37
N PHE A 71 2.36 6.97 -18.21
CA PHE A 71 1.57 8.16 -18.56
C PHE A 71 0.84 8.75 -17.35
N LEU A 72 0.33 7.90 -16.46
CA LEU A 72 -0.29 8.36 -15.23
C LEU A 72 0.73 9.04 -14.31
N GLN A 73 1.93 8.46 -14.19
CA GLN A 73 3.01 9.06 -13.41
C GLN A 73 3.41 10.44 -13.95
N GLN A 74 3.51 10.59 -15.28
CA GLN A 74 3.76 11.90 -15.94
C GLN A 74 2.63 12.90 -15.68
N GLN A 75 1.37 12.46 -15.72
CA GLN A 75 0.23 13.34 -15.41
C GLN A 75 0.27 13.84 -13.97
N ILE A 76 0.62 12.98 -13.01
CA ILE A 76 0.78 13.40 -11.61
C ILE A 76 1.93 14.40 -11.49
N GLN A 77 3.05 14.17 -12.19
CA GLN A 77 4.17 15.10 -12.22
C GLN A 77 3.78 16.47 -12.79
N TRP A 78 3.04 16.52 -13.91
CA TRP A 78 2.56 17.77 -14.47
C TRP A 78 1.56 18.49 -13.56
N GLU A 79 0.74 17.73 -12.82
CA GLU A 79 -0.15 18.32 -11.82
C GLU A 79 0.64 18.95 -10.67
N MET A 80 1.78 18.35 -10.28
CA MET A 80 2.67 18.90 -9.26
C MET A 80 3.26 20.25 -9.67
N ASP A 81 3.60 20.43 -10.95
CA ASP A 81 4.22 21.65 -11.46
C ASP A 81 3.28 22.88 -11.38
N LYS A 82 1.97 22.68 -11.16
CA LYS A 82 1.01 23.77 -10.92
C LYS A 82 1.14 24.41 -9.54
N TYR A 83 1.79 23.73 -8.60
CA TYR A 83 1.94 24.22 -7.24
C TYR A 83 3.28 24.93 -7.09
N PRO A 84 3.34 26.00 -6.28
CA PRO A 84 4.61 26.64 -5.94
C PRO A 84 5.56 25.61 -5.30
N SER A 85 6.86 25.83 -5.48
CA SER A 85 7.92 24.97 -4.94
C SER A 85 7.62 24.59 -3.49
N PRO A 86 7.71 23.29 -3.13
CA PRO A 86 7.28 22.81 -1.83
C PRO A 86 8.01 23.56 -0.73
N GLN A 87 7.26 24.11 0.23
CA GLN A 87 7.84 24.42 1.52
C GLN A 87 8.26 23.10 2.15
N VAL A 88 9.50 23.03 2.64
CA VAL A 88 10.08 21.78 3.12
C VAL A 88 9.32 21.33 4.37
N SER A 89 8.33 20.45 4.22
CA SER A 89 7.69 19.85 5.39
C SER A 89 8.67 18.96 6.13
N PRO A 90 8.46 18.74 7.44
CA PRO A 90 9.33 17.85 8.21
C PRO A 90 9.41 16.47 7.57
N THR A 91 10.63 16.01 7.29
CA THR A 91 10.88 14.71 6.62
C THR A 91 10.26 13.53 7.37
N SER A 92 10.16 13.62 8.70
CA SER A 92 9.47 12.64 9.54
C SER A 92 7.98 12.54 9.24
N THR A 93 7.31 13.67 8.98
CA THR A 93 5.88 13.72 8.67
C THR A 93 5.61 13.06 7.32
N VAL A 94 6.37 13.44 6.29
CA VAL A 94 6.27 12.86 4.95
C VAL A 94 6.53 11.35 4.99
N ARG A 95 7.58 10.91 5.70
CA ARG A 95 7.89 9.48 5.85
C ARG A 95 6.78 8.69 6.58
N ASN A 96 6.19 9.28 7.62
CA ASN A 96 5.12 8.63 8.37
C ASN A 96 3.84 8.51 7.53
N LEU A 97 3.50 9.55 6.76
CA LEU A 97 2.38 9.51 5.82
C LEU A 97 2.63 8.50 4.71
N HIS A 98 3.83 8.46 4.13
CA HIS A 98 4.20 7.46 3.13
C HIS A 98 3.97 6.02 3.64
N LYS A 99 4.47 5.71 4.84
CA LYS A 99 4.25 4.40 5.50
C LYS A 99 2.78 4.10 5.79
N LEU A 100 1.97 5.12 6.05
CA LEU A 100 0.53 4.97 6.26
C LEU A 100 -0.17 4.61 4.94
N LEU A 101 0.13 5.34 3.86
CA LEU A 101 -0.48 5.13 2.54
C LEU A 101 -0.14 3.77 1.95
N SER A 102 1.08 3.27 2.15
CA SER A 102 1.49 1.94 1.65
C SER A 102 0.72 0.79 2.28
N ARG A 103 0.12 1.01 3.46
CA ARG A 103 -0.71 0.02 4.15
C ARG A 103 -2.20 0.11 3.79
N MET A 104 -2.62 1.19 3.14
CA MET A 104 -4.02 1.39 2.72
C MET A 104 -4.34 0.63 1.42
N SER A 105 -5.60 0.33 1.17
CA SER A 105 -6.04 0.00 -0.20
C SER A 105 -5.98 1.25 -1.10
N LEU A 106 -5.94 1.08 -2.43
CA LEU A 106 -5.96 2.19 -3.38
C LEU A 106 -7.14 3.14 -3.11
N LYS A 107 -8.33 2.58 -2.93
CA LYS A 107 -9.55 3.35 -2.59
C LYS A 107 -9.40 4.12 -1.27
N GLN A 108 -8.85 3.50 -0.24
CA GLN A 108 -8.62 4.17 1.06
C GLN A 108 -7.60 5.30 0.95
N MET A 109 -6.51 5.06 0.21
CA MET A 109 -5.44 6.03 -0.02
C MET A 109 -5.98 7.26 -0.75
N VAL A 110 -6.73 7.08 -1.85
CA VAL A 110 -7.35 8.18 -2.61
C VAL A 110 -8.32 8.98 -1.73
N GLN A 111 -9.18 8.29 -0.98
CA GLN A 111 -10.10 8.95 -0.04
C GLN A 111 -9.39 9.67 1.10
N PHE A 112 -8.20 9.19 1.51
CA PHE A 112 -7.39 9.86 2.51
C PHE A 112 -6.74 11.12 1.96
N VAL A 113 -6.13 11.03 0.77
CA VAL A 113 -5.51 12.15 0.06
C VAL A 113 -6.52 13.23 -0.31
N ARG A 114 -7.77 12.86 -0.65
CA ARG A 114 -8.89 13.78 -0.91
C ARG A 114 -9.20 14.74 0.23
N ARG A 115 -8.71 14.48 1.45
CA ARG A 115 -8.83 15.42 2.57
C ARG A 115 -7.95 16.65 2.42
N SER A 116 -6.91 16.61 1.58
CA SER A 116 -6.09 17.77 1.28
C SER A 116 -6.91 18.82 0.52
N PRO A 117 -6.90 20.10 0.94
CA PRO A 117 -7.61 21.16 0.23
C PRO A 117 -6.98 21.49 -1.13
N PHE A 118 -5.77 20.99 -1.39
CA PHE A 118 -5.03 21.30 -2.60
C PHE A 118 -5.31 20.33 -3.74
N CYS A 119 -5.83 19.13 -3.46
CA CYS A 119 -6.04 18.12 -4.50
C CYS A 119 -7.43 18.25 -5.13
N ASP A 120 -7.48 18.30 -6.46
CA ASP A 120 -8.73 18.22 -7.22
C ASP A 120 -9.37 16.82 -7.09
N PRO A 121 -10.60 16.71 -6.57
CA PRO A 121 -11.31 15.42 -6.48
C PRO A 121 -11.46 14.70 -7.82
N ILE A 122 -11.65 15.44 -8.92
CA ILE A 122 -11.83 14.87 -10.27
C ILE A 122 -10.52 14.22 -10.73
N PHE A 123 -9.40 14.92 -10.57
CA PHE A 123 -8.07 14.37 -10.81
C PHE A 123 -7.82 13.10 -9.97
N LEU A 124 -8.17 13.11 -8.69
CA LEU A 124 -8.01 11.94 -7.82
C LEU A 124 -8.87 10.73 -8.26
N ASP A 125 -10.09 10.97 -8.75
CA ASP A 125 -10.94 9.91 -9.31
C ASP A 125 -10.35 9.34 -10.60
N HIS A 126 -9.75 10.19 -11.46
CA HIS A 126 -9.01 9.75 -12.64
C HIS A 126 -7.82 8.85 -12.27
N VAL A 127 -6.99 9.26 -11.31
CA VAL A 127 -5.87 8.45 -10.81
C VAL A 127 -6.36 7.09 -10.29
N GLN A 128 -7.45 7.08 -9.52
CA GLN A 128 -8.04 5.84 -9.03
C GLN A 128 -8.51 4.94 -10.18
N GLY A 129 -9.18 5.51 -11.18
CA GLY A 129 -9.68 4.78 -12.35
C GLY A 129 -8.56 4.12 -13.15
N GLN A 130 -7.53 4.88 -13.48
CA GLN A 130 -6.36 4.40 -14.21
C GLN A 130 -5.63 3.29 -13.44
N MET A 131 -5.39 3.46 -12.14
CA MET A 131 -4.75 2.42 -11.34
C MET A 131 -5.58 1.16 -11.18
N CYS A 132 -6.92 1.27 -11.15
CA CYS A 132 -7.80 0.11 -11.14
C CYS A 132 -7.75 -0.65 -12.48
N SER A 133 -7.70 0.05 -13.62
CA SER A 133 -7.63 -0.59 -14.95
C SER A 133 -6.30 -1.26 -15.21
N LEU A 134 -5.22 -0.81 -14.56
CA LEU A 134 -3.89 -1.41 -14.66
C LEU A 134 -3.74 -2.68 -13.81
N ARG A 135 -4.74 -3.05 -13.01
CA ARG A 135 -4.62 -4.21 -12.12
C ARG A 135 -4.73 -5.52 -12.92
N PRO A 136 -3.72 -6.41 -12.87
CA PRO A 136 -3.81 -7.73 -13.52
C PRO A 136 -5.03 -8.50 -13.00
N GLY A 137 -5.87 -8.98 -13.91
CA GLY A 137 -7.12 -9.67 -13.59
C GLY A 137 -8.37 -8.79 -13.47
N PHE A 138 -8.26 -7.46 -13.64
CA PHE A 138 -9.43 -6.58 -13.75
C PHE A 138 -9.91 -6.52 -15.20
N THR A 139 -10.24 -7.68 -15.78
CA THR A 139 -11.03 -7.69 -17.01
C THR A 139 -12.47 -7.36 -16.62
N THR A 140 -13.13 -6.51 -17.39
CA THR A 140 -14.57 -6.21 -17.28
C THR A 140 -15.48 -7.45 -17.41
N SER A 141 -14.91 -8.63 -17.58
CA SER A 141 -15.57 -9.94 -17.65
C SER A 141 -15.88 -10.56 -16.28
N ASP A 142 -15.44 -10.00 -15.15
CA ASP A 142 -15.69 -10.57 -13.81
C ASP A 142 -17.12 -10.35 -13.26
N LEU A 143 -18.08 -10.01 -14.13
CA LEU A 143 -19.51 -10.21 -13.87
C LEU A 143 -20.01 -11.60 -14.27
N GLY A 144 -19.16 -12.46 -14.83
CA GLY A 144 -19.55 -13.83 -15.17
C GLY A 144 -18.38 -14.78 -15.40
N GLY A 145 -18.09 -15.63 -14.41
CA GLY A 145 -17.46 -16.92 -14.66
C GLY A 145 -16.01 -17.04 -14.21
N SER A 146 -15.85 -17.53 -12.98
CA SER A 146 -14.64 -18.12 -12.42
C SER A 146 -13.88 -19.02 -13.40
N ARG A 147 -12.62 -18.67 -13.72
CA ARG A 147 -11.53 -19.63 -13.93
C ARG A 147 -10.22 -19.08 -13.33
N GLN A 148 -9.86 -19.61 -12.17
CA GLN A 148 -8.53 -19.45 -11.59
C GLN A 148 -7.51 -20.14 -12.50
N ALA A 149 -6.47 -19.41 -12.92
CA ALA A 149 -5.26 -20.01 -13.49
C ALA A 149 -4.26 -20.22 -12.35
N THR A 150 -3.97 -21.48 -12.05
CA THR A 150 -2.90 -21.91 -11.14
C THR A 150 -1.54 -21.66 -11.81
N SER A 151 -0.73 -20.75 -11.28
CA SER A 151 0.70 -20.67 -11.64
C SER A 151 1.47 -21.72 -10.83
N VAL A 152 1.92 -22.78 -11.50
CA VAL A 152 2.99 -23.65 -11.01
C VAL A 152 4.30 -22.94 -11.32
N TRP A 153 5.10 -22.65 -10.30
CA TRP A 153 6.48 -22.22 -10.48
C TRP A 153 7.34 -23.49 -10.64
N LEU A 154 8.02 -23.61 -11.77
CA LEU A 154 9.14 -24.54 -11.99
C LEU A 154 10.44 -23.76 -11.85
#